data_AF-A0AA86W022-F1
#
_entry.id   AF-A0AA86W022-F1
#
_cell.length_a   1.000
_cell.length_b   1.000
_cell.length_c   1.000
_cell.angle_alpha   90.00
_cell.angle_beta   90.00
_cell.angle_gamma   90.00
#
_symmetry.space_group_name_H-M   'P 1'
#
loop_
_entity.id
_entity.type
_entity.pdbx_description
1 polymer ?
#
loop_
_entity_poly.entity_id
_entity_poly.type
_entity_poly.pdbx_seq_one_letter_code
_entity_poly.pdbx_strand_id
1 'polypeptide(L)'
;MAKKVAWLLLLLISVCVPGLQAWALKLPFHPRDVLPLLPRQVSWPILNRLHSAVDILPVFVGAASSPDEFLEWKGACFYKNKAWMVFHNKSGTQFGGGTLHIKVSNAHSWTCMDLYIFATPYRVTWDYYFLAREHTLDIKAWEGKAEYEYVKNHGLSIFLLQAGMLGTLEALWEVFPLFTNTGWGENSNINFLEKHMGASFGVRPQPWVTNISTDDIHSGDFLAVSKIRGRWGAFETLEKWVSGAYAGHTAVCLRDSNGKLWVGESGHENEAGEDIIAVMPWEEWWNFELNKDDSNPHIALLPLHPDVRARFNETAAWEYAVSMIGKPYGYHNMIFSWIDTLTGNYPPPLDANVVACVMTIWSQIQPDYAANMWNEALNKRLGTKGLDLPEVLVEVEKRGSSFDELLTIPEQDDWVYSDGKSASCIAFILEMYKEAGLFDPIASSVQVTEFTIKDAYILNFFENNSSRLPKWCNDGDTVKLPYCQIKGKYRLELPGYNTMPPYSHMNERCPSLPPKYSRPNGC
;
A
#
# COMPACT_ATOMS: atom_id res chain seq x y z
N MET A 1 28.56 17.88 -45.68
CA MET A 1 29.14 16.59 -45.26
C MET A 1 30.33 16.73 -44.32
N ALA A 2 31.27 17.67 -44.53
CA ALA A 2 32.49 17.81 -43.73
C ALA A 2 32.29 18.02 -42.20
N LYS A 3 31.23 18.72 -41.77
CA LYS A 3 30.97 18.96 -40.32
C LYS A 3 30.48 17.73 -39.55
N LYS A 4 29.80 16.76 -40.20
CA LYS A 4 29.35 15.51 -39.55
C LYS A 4 30.47 14.49 -39.41
N VAL A 5 31.42 14.49 -40.35
CA VAL A 5 32.59 13.61 -40.35
C VAL A 5 33.56 13.99 -39.21
N ALA A 6 33.71 15.29 -38.91
CA ALA A 6 34.55 15.76 -37.81
C ALA A 6 34.06 15.31 -36.42
N TRP A 7 32.74 15.27 -36.19
CA TRP A 7 32.15 14.83 -34.92
C TRP A 7 32.27 13.31 -34.71
N LEU A 8 32.12 12.52 -35.77
CA LEU A 8 32.32 11.07 -35.71
C LEU A 8 33.80 10.70 -35.50
N LEU A 9 34.73 11.44 -36.08
CA LEU A 9 36.17 11.25 -35.84
C LEU A 9 36.59 11.60 -34.41
N LEU A 10 36.00 12.63 -33.80
CA LEU A 10 36.24 12.97 -32.39
C LEU A 10 35.72 11.91 -31.41
N LEU A 11 34.59 11.27 -31.73
CA LEU A 11 34.04 10.15 -30.94
C LEU A 11 34.85 8.86 -31.12
N LEU A 12 35.38 8.58 -32.31
CA LEU A 12 36.20 7.40 -32.58
C LEU A 12 37.61 7.49 -31.97
N ILE A 13 38.22 8.67 -31.91
CA ILE A 13 39.54 8.87 -31.29
C ILE A 13 39.50 8.66 -29.76
N SER A 14 38.34 8.85 -29.13
CA SER A 14 38.11 8.55 -27.70
C SER A 14 38.15 7.04 -27.37
N VAL A 15 37.81 6.17 -28.34
CA VAL A 15 37.62 4.72 -28.10
C VAL A 15 38.90 3.90 -28.34
N CYS A 16 39.92 4.44 -29.03
CA CYS A 16 41.06 3.65 -29.53
C CYS A 16 42.42 3.87 -28.84
N VAL A 17 42.50 4.55 -27.69
CA VAL A 17 43.77 4.69 -26.94
C VAL A 17 43.68 4.02 -25.57
N PRO A 18 44.08 2.74 -25.43
CA PRO A 18 44.19 2.09 -24.13
C PRO A 18 45.51 2.55 -23.49
N GLY A 19 45.49 3.66 -22.73
CA GLY A 19 46.72 4.10 -22.07
C GLY A 19 46.79 5.52 -21.52
N LEU A 20 45.69 6.28 -21.46
CA LEU A 20 45.67 7.56 -20.76
C LEU A 20 44.74 7.43 -19.56
N GLN A 21 45.27 7.63 -18.35
CA GLN A 21 44.48 7.96 -17.17
C GLN A 21 43.58 9.14 -17.55
N ALA A 22 42.32 8.83 -17.88
CA ALA A 22 41.33 9.84 -18.13
C ALA A 22 41.14 10.60 -16.82
N TRP A 23 41.73 11.80 -16.73
CA TRP A 23 41.17 12.83 -15.89
C TRP A 23 39.72 12.98 -16.33
N ALA A 24 38.80 12.39 -15.56
CA ALA A 24 37.38 12.58 -15.76
C ALA A 24 37.14 14.10 -15.67
N LEU A 25 36.96 14.75 -16.83
CA LEU A 25 36.47 16.12 -16.88
C LEU A 25 35.18 16.14 -16.06
N LYS A 26 35.18 16.81 -14.92
CA LYS A 26 33.97 17.06 -14.13
C LYS A 26 33.07 17.95 -14.98
N LEU A 27 32.15 17.33 -15.71
CA LEU A 27 31.10 18.04 -16.43
C LEU A 27 30.27 18.82 -15.40
N PRO A 28 29.76 20.02 -15.75
CA PRO A 28 28.94 20.82 -14.84
C PRO A 28 27.56 20.20 -14.57
N PHE A 29 27.19 19.20 -15.36
CA PHE A 29 25.97 18.42 -15.23
C PHE A 29 26.32 16.93 -15.05
N HIS A 30 25.52 16.23 -14.25
CA HIS A 30 25.63 14.79 -14.15
C HIS A 30 25.00 14.14 -15.39
N PRO A 31 25.55 13.05 -15.94
CA PRO A 31 24.97 12.40 -17.12
C PRO A 31 23.48 12.02 -16.96
N ARG A 32 23.04 11.75 -15.72
CA ARG A 32 21.62 11.48 -15.41
C ARG A 32 20.72 12.69 -15.61
N ASP A 33 21.21 13.91 -15.40
CA ASP A 33 20.40 15.12 -15.53
C ASP A 33 20.09 15.46 -17.01
N VAL A 34 20.87 14.89 -17.93
CA VAL A 34 20.68 15.05 -19.37
C VAL A 34 19.80 13.94 -19.94
N LEU A 35 19.63 12.81 -19.24
CA LEU A 35 18.78 11.70 -19.71
C LEU A 35 17.38 12.16 -20.11
N PRO A 36 16.65 12.99 -19.32
CA PRO A 36 15.31 13.43 -19.69
C PRO A 36 15.28 14.31 -20.95
N LEU A 37 16.41 14.93 -21.31
CA LEU A 37 16.58 15.79 -22.48
C LEU A 37 16.97 15.04 -23.75
N LEU A 38 17.35 13.76 -23.63
CA LEU A 38 17.66 12.90 -24.78
C LEU A 38 16.39 12.35 -25.42
N PRO A 39 16.42 11.98 -26.73
CA PRO A 39 15.27 11.36 -27.39
C PRO A 39 14.74 10.17 -26.60
N ARG A 40 13.41 10.11 -26.42
CA ARG A 40 12.74 9.09 -25.60
C ARG A 40 13.15 7.65 -25.93
N GLN A 41 13.44 7.33 -27.20
CA GLN A 41 13.88 5.96 -27.57
C GLN A 41 15.20 5.53 -26.91
N VAL A 42 16.04 6.49 -26.48
CA VAL A 42 17.35 6.25 -25.85
C VAL A 42 17.26 6.44 -24.34
N SER A 43 16.59 7.49 -23.87
CA SER A 43 16.53 7.83 -22.45
C SER A 43 15.53 7.00 -21.66
N TRP A 44 14.35 6.76 -22.23
CA TRP A 44 13.22 6.14 -21.51
C TRP A 44 13.54 4.73 -20.98
N PRO A 45 14.21 3.82 -21.72
CA PRO A 45 14.60 2.53 -21.18
C PRO A 45 15.59 2.62 -20.01
N ILE A 46 16.39 3.68 -19.96
CA ILE A 46 17.37 3.92 -18.89
C ILE A 46 16.69 4.57 -17.70
N LEU A 47 15.81 5.55 -17.94
CA LEU A 47 15.03 6.24 -16.90
C LEU A 47 14.10 5.26 -16.16
N ASN A 48 13.38 4.39 -16.87
CA ASN A 48 12.51 3.38 -16.25
C ASN A 48 13.27 2.31 -15.44
N ARG A 49 14.59 2.18 -15.65
CA ARG A 49 15.47 1.37 -14.80
C ARG A 49 16.00 2.14 -13.59
N LEU A 50 16.22 3.44 -13.74
CA LEU A 50 16.76 4.31 -12.69
C LEU A 50 15.70 4.77 -11.70
N HIS A 51 14.46 4.92 -12.16
CA HIS A 51 13.34 5.42 -11.37
C HIS A 51 12.13 4.48 -11.39
N SER A 52 11.31 4.53 -10.33
CA SER A 52 10.05 3.79 -10.19
C SER A 52 8.95 4.67 -9.63
N ALA A 53 7.69 4.22 -9.74
CA ALA A 53 6.55 4.90 -9.11
C ALA A 53 6.75 5.11 -7.59
N VAL A 54 7.46 4.21 -6.91
CA VAL A 54 7.79 4.35 -5.47
C VAL A 54 8.73 5.51 -5.17
N ASP A 55 9.47 6.01 -6.16
CA ASP A 55 10.41 7.13 -5.98
C ASP A 55 9.69 8.47 -5.75
N ILE A 56 8.36 8.51 -5.92
CA ILE A 56 7.52 9.65 -5.52
C ILE A 56 7.40 9.76 -4.00
N LEU A 57 7.61 8.67 -3.26
CA LEU A 57 7.42 8.64 -1.83
C LEU A 57 8.58 9.39 -1.16
N PRO A 58 8.29 10.27 -0.19
CA PRO A 58 9.31 11.01 0.52
C PRO A 58 10.03 10.09 1.52
N VAL A 59 11.28 10.41 1.85
CA VAL A 59 12.08 9.70 2.86
C VAL A 59 12.26 10.61 4.07
N PHE A 60 11.98 10.11 5.27
CA PHE A 60 12.26 10.86 6.49
C PHE A 60 13.79 11.01 6.68
N VAL A 61 14.27 12.25 6.78
CA VAL A 61 15.70 12.54 6.97
C VAL A 61 16.06 12.98 8.38
N GLY A 62 15.05 13.35 9.19
CA GLY A 62 15.19 13.76 10.59
C GLY A 62 14.32 14.95 10.94
N ALA A 63 14.47 15.47 12.15
CA ALA A 63 13.70 16.61 12.65
C ALA A 63 14.63 17.69 13.23
N ALA A 64 14.25 18.95 13.08
CA ALA A 64 15.03 20.11 13.54
C ALA A 64 14.30 20.88 14.64
N SER A 65 14.89 20.93 15.84
CA SER A 65 14.30 21.50 17.06
C SER A 65 15.09 22.67 17.66
N SER A 66 16.39 22.77 17.37
CA SER A 66 17.30 23.65 18.12
C SER A 66 18.43 24.20 17.23
N PRO A 67 18.99 25.39 17.53
CA PRO A 67 20.22 25.87 16.90
C PRO A 67 21.47 25.09 17.30
N ASP A 68 21.44 24.42 18.46
CA ASP A 68 22.60 23.71 19.02
C ASP A 68 22.67 22.26 18.53
N GLU A 69 21.56 21.73 18.00
CA GLU A 69 21.45 20.38 17.45
C GLU A 69 21.24 20.45 15.93
N PHE A 70 22.34 20.29 15.19
CA PHE A 70 22.31 20.29 13.74
C PHE A 70 22.00 18.90 13.20
N LEU A 71 20.91 18.78 12.44
CA LEU A 71 20.63 17.59 11.65
C LEU A 71 21.52 17.58 10.41
N GLU A 72 22.18 16.47 10.11
CA GLU A 72 22.98 16.27 8.89
C GLU A 72 22.45 15.12 8.05
N TRP A 73 22.35 15.33 6.73
CA TRP A 73 21.98 14.28 5.79
C TRP A 73 22.59 14.48 4.41
N LYS A 74 22.41 13.46 3.57
CA LYS A 74 22.74 13.49 2.15
C LYS A 74 21.45 13.61 1.34
N GLY A 75 21.33 14.70 0.58
CA GLY A 75 20.23 14.95 -0.36
C GLY A 75 20.40 14.21 -1.69
N ALA A 76 19.39 14.37 -2.56
CA ALA A 76 19.45 13.86 -3.92
C ALA A 76 20.47 14.64 -4.75
N CYS A 77 20.40 15.97 -4.67
CA CYS A 77 21.26 16.94 -5.32
C CYS A 77 22.49 17.32 -4.48
N PHE A 78 22.29 17.61 -3.20
CA PHE A 78 23.34 18.14 -2.31
C PHE A 78 23.80 17.09 -1.32
N TYR A 79 25.11 16.84 -1.25
CA TYR A 79 25.64 15.75 -0.42
C TYR A 79 26.05 16.15 0.99
N LYS A 80 25.96 17.42 1.34
CA LYS A 80 26.27 17.94 2.67
C LYS A 80 25.21 18.94 3.07
N ASN A 81 24.17 18.43 3.72
CA ASN A 81 23.03 19.22 4.16
C ASN A 81 23.01 19.32 5.67
N LYS A 82 22.62 20.49 6.17
CA LYS A 82 22.45 20.78 7.59
C LYS A 82 21.12 21.49 7.80
N ALA A 83 20.40 21.16 8.87
CA ALA A 83 19.22 21.90 9.30
C ALA A 83 19.23 22.19 10.80
N TRP A 84 18.67 23.34 11.18
CA TRP A 84 18.45 23.73 12.57
C TRP A 84 17.27 24.70 12.66
N MET A 85 16.64 24.78 13.83
CA MET A 85 15.46 25.61 14.07
C MET A 85 15.80 26.80 14.97
N VAL A 86 15.31 27.98 14.63
CA VAL A 86 15.41 29.19 15.46
C VAL A 86 14.02 29.71 15.77
N PHE A 87 13.58 29.60 17.02
CA PHE A 87 12.29 30.16 17.45
C PHE A 87 12.34 31.69 17.56
N HIS A 88 11.23 32.35 17.23
CA HIS A 88 11.12 33.80 17.31
C HIS A 88 9.69 34.26 17.57
N ASN A 89 9.50 35.46 18.14
CA ASN A 89 8.17 36.05 18.29
C ASN A 89 7.94 37.27 17.38
N LYS A 90 8.29 37.15 16.09
CA LYS A 90 8.07 38.22 15.09
C LYS A 90 6.59 38.56 14.89
N SER A 91 5.68 37.60 15.08
CA SER A 91 4.23 37.75 14.87
C SER A 91 3.51 38.40 16.06
N GLY A 92 4.14 38.48 17.24
CA GLY A 92 3.52 39.00 18.46
C GLY A 92 2.44 38.09 19.05
N THR A 93 2.35 36.84 18.59
CA THR A 93 1.43 35.84 19.14
C THR A 93 1.99 35.26 20.45
N GLN A 94 1.14 34.57 21.23
CA GLN A 94 1.54 34.00 22.52
C GLN A 94 2.72 33.02 22.40
N PHE A 95 2.77 32.23 21.31
CA PHE A 95 3.78 31.20 21.10
C PHE A 95 4.80 31.56 20.00
N GLY A 96 4.63 32.70 19.33
CA GLY A 96 5.50 33.11 18.23
C GLY A 96 5.50 32.10 17.07
N GLY A 97 6.62 32.04 16.36
CA GLY A 97 6.89 31.18 15.22
C GLY A 97 8.33 30.67 15.25
N GLY A 98 8.84 30.21 14.11
CA GLY A 98 10.22 29.74 13.99
C GLY A 98 10.74 29.85 12.57
N THR A 99 12.05 30.03 12.44
CA THR A 99 12.76 29.99 11.17
C THR A 99 13.55 28.69 11.12
N LEU A 100 13.17 27.80 10.20
CA LEU A 100 13.98 26.64 9.86
C LEU A 100 15.09 27.08 8.91
N HIS A 101 16.34 26.90 9.33
CA HIS A 101 17.50 27.15 8.49
C HIS A 101 17.94 25.83 7.87
N ILE A 102 18.13 25.84 6.55
CA ILE A 102 18.62 24.69 5.80
C ILE A 102 19.81 25.12 4.96
N LYS A 103 20.97 24.57 5.29
CA LYS A 103 22.21 24.82 4.57
C LYS A 103 22.54 23.61 3.71
N VAL A 104 22.39 23.77 2.40
CA VAL A 104 22.72 22.74 1.42
C VAL A 104 24.04 23.07 0.72
N SER A 105 24.88 22.05 0.52
CA SER A 105 26.19 22.23 -0.11
C SER A 105 26.68 20.97 -0.80
N ASN A 106 27.75 21.12 -1.60
CA ASN A 106 28.35 20.03 -2.38
C ASN A 106 27.34 19.40 -3.35
N ALA A 107 26.75 20.23 -4.22
CA ALA A 107 25.85 19.79 -5.27
C ALA A 107 26.60 18.89 -6.27
N HIS A 108 26.00 17.75 -6.63
CA HIS A 108 26.62 16.86 -7.62
C HIS A 108 26.43 17.35 -9.06
N SER A 109 25.56 18.34 -9.28
CA SER A 109 25.25 18.93 -10.57
C SER A 109 24.75 20.37 -10.41
N TRP A 110 24.92 21.19 -11.45
CA TRP A 110 24.40 22.55 -11.49
C TRP A 110 22.91 22.62 -11.83
N THR A 111 22.31 21.52 -12.28
CA THR A 111 20.90 21.47 -12.68
C THR A 111 20.05 20.60 -11.77
N CYS A 112 20.64 19.99 -10.74
CA CYS A 112 19.89 19.17 -9.80
C CYS A 112 19.12 20.03 -8.79
N MET A 113 18.09 19.46 -8.19
CA MET A 113 17.26 20.11 -7.17
C MET A 113 16.77 19.09 -6.16
N ASP A 114 16.77 19.48 -4.88
CA ASP A 114 16.09 18.72 -3.83
C ASP A 114 14.70 19.33 -3.60
N LEU A 115 13.70 18.48 -3.39
CA LEU A 115 12.38 18.86 -2.89
C LEU A 115 12.19 18.29 -1.49
N TYR A 116 11.70 19.11 -0.57
CA TYR A 116 11.45 18.73 0.81
C TYR A 116 10.00 18.94 1.19
N ILE A 117 9.48 18.03 2.00
CA ILE A 117 8.23 18.20 2.75
C ILE A 117 8.62 18.43 4.21
N PHE A 118 8.01 19.43 4.82
CA PHE A 118 8.17 19.76 6.23
C PHE A 118 6.85 19.57 6.93
N ALA A 119 6.82 18.75 7.97
CA ALA A 119 5.59 18.40 8.64
C ALA A 119 5.73 18.44 10.17
N THR A 120 4.65 18.88 10.80
CA THR A 120 4.30 18.57 12.18
C THR A 120 2.96 17.83 12.14
N PRO A 121 2.48 17.24 13.23
CA PRO A 121 1.11 16.72 13.27
C PRO A 121 0.03 17.75 12.92
N TYR A 122 0.34 19.04 13.11
CA TYR A 122 -0.57 20.16 12.96
C TYR A 122 -0.49 20.81 11.57
N ARG A 123 0.64 20.69 10.86
CA ARG A 123 0.82 21.36 9.56
C ARG A 123 1.71 20.58 8.61
N VAL A 124 1.52 20.87 7.32
CA VAL A 124 2.43 20.44 6.26
C VAL A 124 2.76 21.61 5.34
N THR A 125 4.02 21.72 4.95
CA THR A 125 4.49 22.64 3.91
C THR A 125 5.61 21.98 3.11
N TRP A 126 6.03 22.60 2.01
CA TRP A 126 7.09 22.08 1.16
C TRP A 126 7.94 23.21 0.61
N ASP A 127 9.18 22.90 0.26
CA ASP A 127 10.09 23.83 -0.39
C ASP A 127 11.08 23.09 -1.29
N TYR A 128 11.78 23.82 -2.14
CA TYR A 128 12.77 23.26 -3.06
C TYR A 128 14.07 24.06 -3.05
N TYR A 129 15.19 23.35 -3.20
CA TYR A 129 16.51 23.97 -3.18
C TYR A 129 17.31 23.63 -4.43
N PHE A 130 17.71 24.66 -5.17
CA PHE A 130 18.53 24.56 -6.39
C PHE A 130 19.96 25.11 -6.21
N LEU A 131 20.15 26.04 -5.26
CA LEU A 131 21.44 26.70 -5.04
C LEU A 131 22.12 26.20 -3.77
N ALA A 132 23.42 25.92 -3.85
CA ALA A 132 24.27 25.58 -2.71
C ALA A 132 24.49 26.82 -1.82
N ARG A 133 23.57 27.04 -0.89
CA ARG A 133 23.60 28.14 0.08
C ARG A 133 22.77 27.77 1.31
N GLU A 134 22.75 28.69 2.26
CA GLU A 134 21.75 28.67 3.33
C GLU A 134 20.42 29.23 2.81
N HIS A 135 19.35 28.49 3.09
CA HIS A 135 17.96 28.85 2.83
C HIS A 135 17.21 28.89 4.16
N THR A 136 16.07 29.57 4.17
CA THR A 136 15.25 29.73 5.36
C THR A 136 13.78 29.53 5.03
N LEU A 137 13.10 28.71 5.82
CA LEU A 137 11.65 28.57 5.80
C LEU A 137 11.10 29.23 7.08
N ASP A 138 10.37 30.34 6.90
CA ASP A 138 9.82 31.13 8.02
C ASP A 138 8.39 30.71 8.33
N ILE A 139 8.20 30.13 9.51
CA ILE A 139 6.90 29.89 10.11
C ILE A 139 6.55 31.10 10.97
N LYS A 140 5.64 31.94 10.46
CA LYS A 140 5.25 33.20 11.11
C LYS A 140 4.66 33.00 12.51
N ALA A 141 3.78 32.02 12.65
CA ALA A 141 3.15 31.66 13.90
C ALA A 141 2.86 30.15 13.96
N TRP A 142 3.05 29.57 15.14
CA TRP A 142 2.56 28.23 15.48
C TRP A 142 1.05 28.27 15.68
N GLU A 143 0.36 27.17 15.37
CA GLU A 143 -1.10 27.10 15.44
C GLU A 143 -1.60 27.26 16.88
N GLY A 144 -0.84 26.74 17.84
CA GLY A 144 -1.10 26.93 19.25
C GLY A 144 0.02 26.39 20.12
N LYS A 145 -0.26 26.27 21.42
CA LYS A 145 0.68 25.74 22.41
C LYS A 145 1.17 24.33 22.04
N ALA A 146 0.25 23.49 21.58
CA ALA A 146 0.52 22.08 21.36
C ALA A 146 1.57 21.87 20.26
N GLU A 147 1.42 22.55 19.12
CA GLU A 147 2.43 22.54 18.07
C GLU A 147 3.77 23.14 18.51
N TYR A 148 3.73 24.28 19.22
CA TYR A 148 4.95 24.93 19.70
C TYR A 148 5.78 24.01 20.61
N GLU A 149 5.15 23.35 21.58
CA GLU A 149 5.83 22.40 22.46
C GLU A 149 6.27 21.14 21.69
N TYR A 150 5.46 20.67 20.73
CA TYR A 150 5.84 19.54 19.87
C TYR A 150 7.14 19.82 19.11
N VAL A 151 7.22 20.95 18.39
CA VAL A 151 8.42 21.30 17.61
C VAL A 151 9.63 21.55 18.51
N LYS A 152 9.41 22.06 19.72
CA LYS A 152 10.50 22.27 20.69
C LYS A 152 11.09 20.95 21.19
N ASN A 153 10.27 19.93 21.41
CA ASN A 153 10.70 18.65 21.97
C ASN A 153 11.11 17.62 20.90
N HIS A 154 10.44 17.62 19.75
CA HIS A 154 10.61 16.62 18.69
C HIS A 154 11.20 17.19 17.40
N GLY A 155 11.16 18.51 17.24
CA GLY A 155 11.57 19.18 16.01
C GLY A 155 10.48 19.22 14.95
N LEU A 156 10.76 20.00 13.90
CA LEU A 156 9.99 20.00 12.67
C LEU A 156 10.53 18.87 11.78
N SER A 157 9.67 17.90 11.44
CA SER A 157 10.06 16.74 10.63
C SER A 157 10.36 17.17 9.19
N ILE A 158 11.47 16.66 8.66
CA ILE A 158 11.97 16.96 7.33
C ILE A 158 11.96 15.66 6.53
N PHE A 159 11.30 15.69 5.38
CA PHE A 159 11.26 14.59 4.44
C PHE A 159 11.80 15.02 3.08
N LEU A 160 12.62 14.16 2.47
CA LEU A 160 13.25 14.39 1.18
C LEU A 160 12.61 13.53 0.09
N LEU A 161 12.22 14.16 -1.01
CA LEU A 161 11.90 13.45 -2.25
C LEU A 161 13.21 13.05 -2.95
N GLN A 162 13.66 11.81 -2.74
CA GLN A 162 14.97 11.34 -3.20
C GLN A 162 15.14 11.35 -4.73
N ALA A 163 14.03 11.34 -5.48
CA ALA A 163 14.06 11.42 -6.93
C ALA A 163 14.47 12.81 -7.46
N GLY A 164 14.43 13.86 -6.61
CA GLY A 164 14.57 15.24 -7.04
C GLY A 164 13.47 15.66 -8.04
N MET A 165 13.50 16.87 -8.58
CA MET A 165 12.38 17.37 -9.40
C MET A 165 12.08 16.54 -10.65
N LEU A 166 13.13 16.22 -11.42
CA LEU A 166 13.00 15.48 -12.67
C LEU A 166 12.55 14.05 -12.40
N GLY A 167 13.16 13.39 -11.41
CA GLY A 167 12.73 12.05 -11.00
C GLY A 167 11.33 12.05 -10.38
N THR A 168 10.91 13.09 -9.67
CA THR A 168 9.53 13.21 -9.15
C THR A 168 8.53 13.41 -10.29
N LEU A 169 8.84 14.22 -11.31
CA LEU A 169 7.99 14.36 -12.49
C LEU A 169 7.90 13.06 -13.30
N GLU A 170 9.01 12.31 -13.40
CA GLU A 170 9.03 10.99 -14.02
C GLU A 170 8.27 9.95 -13.20
N ALA A 171 8.43 9.94 -11.88
CA ALA A 171 7.68 9.06 -10.99
C ALA A 171 6.17 9.37 -11.06
N LEU A 172 5.77 10.65 -11.13
CA LEU A 172 4.38 11.04 -11.41
C LEU A 172 3.89 10.51 -12.76
N TRP A 173 4.75 10.49 -13.78
CA TRP A 173 4.44 9.92 -15.09
C TRP A 173 4.31 8.39 -15.07
N GLU A 174 4.98 7.69 -14.13
CA GLU A 174 4.83 6.25 -13.89
C GLU A 174 3.64 5.93 -12.95
N VAL A 175 3.24 6.84 -12.05
CA VAL A 175 2.05 6.68 -11.19
C VAL A 175 0.76 6.89 -11.97
N PHE A 176 0.68 7.96 -12.78
CA PHE A 176 -0.51 8.29 -13.58
C PHE A 176 -1.11 7.09 -14.33
N PRO A 177 -0.33 6.29 -15.09
CA PRO A 177 -0.87 5.14 -15.81
C PRO A 177 -1.51 4.08 -14.93
N LEU A 178 -1.03 3.85 -13.70
CA LEU A 178 -1.53 2.78 -12.82
C LEU A 178 -3.05 2.87 -12.66
N PHE A 179 -3.58 4.09 -12.58
CA PHE A 179 -5.01 4.39 -12.39
C PHE A 179 -5.82 4.42 -13.68
N THR A 180 -5.19 4.30 -14.86
CA THR A 180 -5.90 4.35 -16.14
C THR A 180 -6.47 3.00 -16.53
N ASN A 181 -7.69 2.98 -17.07
CA ASN A 181 -8.27 1.75 -17.62
C ASN A 181 -7.81 1.50 -19.07
N THR A 182 -6.50 1.42 -19.29
CA THR A 182 -5.90 1.22 -20.62
C THR A 182 -4.95 0.04 -20.63
N GLY A 183 -4.56 -0.45 -21.80
CA GLY A 183 -3.48 -1.45 -21.91
C GLY A 183 -2.14 -0.92 -21.39
N TRP A 184 -1.96 0.41 -21.36
CA TRP A 184 -0.80 1.03 -20.72
C TRP A 184 -0.87 0.90 -19.20
N GLY A 185 -2.02 1.21 -18.59
CA GLY A 185 -2.24 1.01 -17.15
C GLY A 185 -2.11 -0.45 -16.72
N GLU A 186 -2.67 -1.39 -17.50
CA GLU A 186 -2.49 -2.83 -17.30
C GLU A 186 -1.02 -3.22 -17.21
N ASN A 187 -0.23 -2.82 -18.21
CA ASN A 187 1.20 -3.14 -18.25
C ASN A 187 1.98 -2.43 -17.13
N SER A 188 1.61 -1.19 -16.77
CA SER A 188 2.24 -0.47 -15.67
C SER A 188 2.02 -1.15 -14.32
N ASN A 189 0.79 -1.61 -14.03
CA ASN A 189 0.50 -2.37 -12.80
C ASN A 189 1.29 -3.70 -12.75
N ILE A 190 1.31 -4.46 -13.85
CA ILE A 190 2.08 -5.72 -13.91
C ILE A 190 3.58 -5.46 -13.73
N ASN A 191 4.14 -4.49 -14.45
CA ASN A 191 5.56 -4.15 -14.31
C ASN A 191 5.91 -3.69 -12.89
N PHE A 192 4.99 -2.97 -12.22
CA PHE A 192 5.17 -2.56 -10.83
C PHE A 192 5.25 -3.79 -9.91
N LEU A 193 4.28 -4.70 -10.01
CA LEU A 193 4.23 -5.92 -9.21
C LEU A 193 5.43 -6.85 -9.49
N GLU A 194 5.83 -7.01 -10.75
CA GLU A 194 7.03 -7.75 -11.14
C GLU A 194 8.31 -7.13 -10.55
N LYS A 195 8.47 -5.81 -10.66
CA LYS A 195 9.66 -5.08 -10.21
C LYS A 195 9.78 -5.06 -8.69
N HIS A 196 8.68 -4.84 -7.98
CA HIS A 196 8.70 -4.59 -6.54
C HIS A 196 8.39 -5.83 -5.69
N MET A 197 7.66 -6.81 -6.23
CA MET A 197 7.30 -8.03 -5.52
C MET A 197 7.98 -9.28 -6.07
N GLY A 198 8.49 -9.23 -7.30
CA GLY A 198 8.86 -10.44 -8.04
C GLY A 198 7.64 -11.28 -8.42
N ALA A 199 6.45 -10.66 -8.49
CA ALA A 199 5.21 -11.35 -8.83
C ALA A 199 5.19 -11.82 -10.29
N SER A 200 4.47 -12.90 -10.57
CA SER A 200 4.37 -13.46 -11.91
C SER A 200 2.91 -13.39 -12.40
N PHE A 201 2.67 -12.61 -13.46
CA PHE A 201 1.36 -12.51 -14.12
C PHE A 201 1.48 -13.03 -15.55
N GLY A 202 1.66 -14.35 -15.67
CA GLY A 202 1.75 -15.02 -16.97
C GLY A 202 0.41 -15.10 -17.69
N VAL A 203 0.36 -14.83 -18.99
CA VAL A 203 -0.88 -14.92 -19.78
C VAL A 203 -1.34 -16.39 -19.90
N ARG A 204 -2.63 -16.63 -19.68
CA ARG A 204 -3.29 -17.93 -19.85
C ARG A 204 -3.73 -18.16 -21.29
N PRO A 205 -3.78 -19.42 -21.76
CA PRO A 205 -4.44 -19.74 -23.03
C PRO A 205 -5.93 -19.36 -22.96
N GLN A 206 -6.51 -19.02 -24.11
CA GLN A 206 -7.94 -18.79 -24.22
C GLN A 206 -8.71 -20.12 -24.23
N PRO A 207 -9.98 -20.15 -23.76
CA PRO A 207 -10.77 -19.02 -23.25
C PRO A 207 -10.37 -18.59 -21.83
N TRP A 208 -10.49 -17.29 -21.53
CA TRP A 208 -10.19 -16.72 -20.20
C TRP A 208 -11.38 -16.78 -19.23
N VAL A 209 -12.46 -17.44 -19.62
CA VAL A 209 -13.65 -17.67 -18.80
C VAL A 209 -13.92 -19.17 -18.85
N THR A 210 -14.05 -19.77 -17.68
CA THR A 210 -14.36 -21.19 -17.55
C THR A 210 -15.87 -21.39 -17.63
N ASN A 211 -16.32 -22.48 -18.24
CA ASN A 211 -17.73 -22.87 -18.19
C ASN A 211 -18.02 -23.58 -16.86
N ILE A 212 -18.65 -22.87 -15.93
CA ILE A 212 -18.83 -23.29 -14.53
C ILE A 212 -20.20 -23.94 -14.36
N SER A 213 -20.25 -25.07 -13.66
CA SER A 213 -21.50 -25.57 -13.08
C SER A 213 -21.62 -25.07 -11.65
N THR A 214 -22.63 -24.25 -11.36
CA THR A 214 -22.83 -23.68 -10.02
C THR A 214 -23.14 -24.75 -8.98
N ASP A 215 -23.66 -25.92 -9.37
CA ASP A 215 -23.92 -27.06 -8.48
C ASP A 215 -22.66 -27.55 -7.75
N ASP A 216 -21.48 -27.35 -8.34
CA ASP A 216 -20.20 -27.72 -7.72
C ASP A 216 -19.68 -26.68 -6.71
N ILE A 217 -20.35 -25.52 -6.60
CA ILE A 217 -20.01 -24.44 -5.67
C ILE A 217 -20.86 -24.55 -4.40
N HIS A 218 -20.25 -24.39 -3.24
CA HIS A 218 -20.90 -24.64 -1.96
C HIS A 218 -20.71 -23.48 -0.98
N SER A 219 -21.52 -23.49 0.08
CA SER A 219 -21.41 -22.54 1.19
C SER A 219 -20.01 -22.56 1.80
N GLY A 220 -19.45 -21.37 1.97
CA GLY A 220 -18.11 -21.16 2.50
C GLY A 220 -16.99 -21.24 1.46
N ASP A 221 -17.26 -21.60 0.20
CA ASP A 221 -16.21 -21.57 -0.84
C ASP A 221 -15.75 -20.11 -1.07
N PHE A 222 -14.44 -19.92 -1.17
CA PHE A 222 -13.80 -18.61 -1.18
C PHE A 222 -13.51 -18.14 -2.60
N LEU A 223 -13.72 -16.86 -2.89
CA LEU A 223 -13.38 -16.22 -4.16
C LEU A 223 -12.24 -15.22 -3.93
N ALA A 224 -11.08 -15.50 -4.51
CA ALA A 224 -9.97 -14.56 -4.60
C ALA A 224 -10.09 -13.76 -5.90
N VAL A 225 -10.14 -12.44 -5.80
CA VAL A 225 -10.31 -11.52 -6.93
C VAL A 225 -9.06 -10.64 -7.06
N SER A 226 -8.58 -10.49 -8.30
CA SER A 226 -7.45 -9.63 -8.64
C SER A 226 -7.76 -8.77 -9.85
N LYS A 227 -7.89 -7.46 -9.63
CA LYS A 227 -8.00 -6.43 -10.64
C LYS A 227 -6.62 -5.86 -10.96
N ILE A 228 -6.40 -5.53 -12.24
CA ILE A 228 -5.08 -5.08 -12.75
C ILE A 228 -5.19 -3.77 -13.54
N ARG A 229 -6.41 -3.24 -13.73
CA ARG A 229 -6.64 -2.02 -14.52
C ARG A 229 -7.57 -1.04 -13.81
N GLY A 230 -7.47 0.22 -14.23
CA GLY A 230 -8.33 1.29 -13.74
C GLY A 230 -8.04 1.66 -12.29
N ARG A 231 -8.96 2.44 -11.70
CA ARG A 231 -8.85 2.93 -10.32
C ARG A 231 -8.61 1.78 -9.34
N TRP A 232 -9.43 0.75 -9.39
CA TRP A 232 -9.35 -0.40 -8.48
C TRP A 232 -8.09 -1.23 -8.70
N GLY A 233 -7.67 -1.44 -9.95
CA GLY A 233 -6.40 -2.13 -10.23
C GLY A 233 -5.16 -1.43 -9.65
N ALA A 234 -5.17 -0.10 -9.59
CA ALA A 234 -4.08 0.67 -8.97
C ALA A 234 -4.07 0.51 -7.45
N PHE A 235 -5.24 0.62 -6.80
CA PHE A 235 -5.35 0.43 -5.34
C PHE A 235 -4.93 -0.98 -4.95
N GLU A 236 -5.45 -1.99 -5.65
CA GLU A 236 -5.05 -3.38 -5.42
C GLU A 236 -3.55 -3.60 -5.68
N THR A 237 -2.93 -2.89 -6.64
CA THR A 237 -1.49 -3.00 -6.89
C THR A 237 -0.67 -2.55 -5.68
N LEU A 238 -1.10 -1.47 -5.01
CA LEU A 238 -0.46 -1.01 -3.78
C LEU A 238 -0.73 -1.97 -2.61
N GLU A 239 -1.95 -2.46 -2.48
CA GLU A 239 -2.32 -3.45 -1.46
C GLU A 239 -1.51 -4.74 -1.59
N LYS A 240 -1.40 -5.28 -2.82
CA LYS A 240 -0.59 -6.45 -3.15
C LYS A 240 0.87 -6.23 -2.76
N TRP A 241 1.39 -5.03 -3.03
CA TRP A 241 2.77 -4.69 -2.69
C TRP A 241 3.06 -4.69 -1.19
N VAL A 242 2.17 -4.10 -0.38
CA VAL A 242 2.37 -4.00 1.08
C VAL A 242 2.04 -5.30 1.83
N SER A 243 1.14 -6.13 1.31
CA SER A 243 0.71 -7.39 1.96
C SER A 243 1.43 -8.64 1.42
N GLY A 244 1.91 -8.58 0.19
CA GLY A 244 2.39 -9.76 -0.55
C GLY A 244 1.27 -10.63 -1.11
N ALA A 245 0.01 -10.19 -1.02
CA ALA A 245 -1.11 -10.84 -1.69
C ALA A 245 -1.00 -10.66 -3.20
N TYR A 246 -1.51 -11.62 -3.99
CA TYR A 246 -1.64 -11.48 -5.45
C TYR A 246 -3.09 -11.22 -5.86
N ALA A 247 -4.03 -11.44 -4.93
CA ALA A 247 -5.40 -10.93 -4.97
C ALA A 247 -5.50 -9.61 -4.21
N GLY A 248 -6.45 -8.76 -4.59
CA GLY A 248 -6.72 -7.47 -3.94
C GLY A 248 -8.19 -7.29 -3.54
N HIS A 249 -9.02 -8.32 -3.75
CA HIS A 249 -10.38 -8.35 -3.20
C HIS A 249 -10.82 -9.79 -2.96
N THR A 250 -11.80 -9.97 -2.08
CA THR A 250 -12.29 -11.29 -1.71
C THR A 250 -13.81 -11.32 -1.57
N ALA A 251 -14.41 -12.44 -1.94
CA ALA A 251 -15.82 -12.71 -1.74
C ALA A 251 -16.03 -14.17 -1.28
N VAL A 252 -17.23 -14.49 -0.80
CA VAL A 252 -17.59 -15.84 -0.33
C VAL A 252 -18.88 -16.32 -0.95
N CYS A 253 -18.93 -17.59 -1.33
CA CYS A 253 -20.12 -18.25 -1.86
C CYS A 253 -20.97 -18.84 -0.73
N LEU A 254 -22.28 -18.63 -0.78
CA LEU A 254 -23.23 -19.11 0.21
C LEU A 254 -24.49 -19.64 -0.47
N ARG A 255 -25.07 -20.72 0.05
CA ARG A 255 -26.37 -21.22 -0.41
C ARG A 255 -27.45 -20.92 0.60
N ASP A 256 -28.60 -20.49 0.11
CA ASP A 256 -29.78 -20.36 0.95
C ASP A 256 -30.46 -21.72 1.18
N SER A 257 -31.51 -21.72 2.02
CA SER A 257 -32.28 -22.92 2.35
C SER A 257 -32.99 -23.57 1.15
N ASN A 258 -33.14 -22.86 0.03
CA ASN A 258 -33.68 -23.39 -1.23
C ASN A 258 -32.58 -23.91 -2.16
N GLY A 259 -31.31 -23.84 -1.74
CA GLY A 259 -30.15 -24.22 -2.52
C GLY A 259 -29.73 -23.16 -3.56
N LYS A 260 -30.29 -21.96 -3.57
CA LYS A 260 -29.86 -20.90 -4.51
C LYS A 260 -28.49 -20.36 -4.07
N LEU A 261 -27.61 -20.11 -5.05
CA LEU A 261 -26.26 -19.60 -4.81
C LEU A 261 -26.22 -18.07 -4.74
N TRP A 262 -25.52 -17.57 -3.73
CA TRP A 262 -25.32 -16.16 -3.44
C TRP A 262 -23.82 -15.89 -3.25
N VAL A 263 -23.43 -14.63 -3.43
CA VAL A 263 -22.08 -14.12 -3.18
C VAL A 263 -22.18 -13.01 -2.14
N GLY A 264 -21.42 -13.16 -1.06
CA GLY A 264 -21.22 -12.12 -0.05
C GLY A 264 -19.86 -11.46 -0.23
N GLU A 265 -19.81 -10.13 -0.21
CA GLU A 265 -18.58 -9.35 -0.25
C GLU A 265 -18.70 -8.07 0.57
N SER A 266 -17.57 -7.56 1.06
CA SER A 266 -17.47 -6.21 1.62
C SER A 266 -16.68 -5.34 0.67
N GLY A 267 -17.23 -4.20 0.25
CA GLY A 267 -16.62 -3.31 -0.74
C GLY A 267 -17.48 -3.14 -2.01
N HIS A 268 -18.78 -3.41 -1.90
CA HIS A 268 -19.73 -3.21 -2.98
C HIS A 268 -20.22 -1.76 -3.00
N GLU A 269 -20.06 -1.07 -4.12
CA GLU A 269 -20.50 0.32 -4.28
C GLU A 269 -22.04 0.37 -4.43
N ASN A 270 -22.72 1.07 -3.51
CA ASN A 270 -24.17 1.27 -3.57
C ASN A 270 -24.56 2.42 -4.53
N GLU A 271 -25.86 2.67 -4.69
CA GLU A 271 -26.36 3.76 -5.56
C GLU A 271 -25.91 5.17 -5.13
N ALA A 272 -25.51 5.36 -3.87
CA ALA A 272 -24.97 6.60 -3.34
C ALA A 272 -23.45 6.74 -3.54
N GLY A 273 -22.78 5.71 -4.07
CA GLY A 273 -21.33 5.67 -4.25
C GLY A 273 -20.55 5.28 -2.99
N GLU A 274 -21.23 4.68 -2.01
CA GLU A 274 -20.62 4.22 -0.74
C GLU A 274 -20.28 2.74 -0.83
N ASP A 275 -19.11 2.35 -0.31
CA ASP A 275 -18.70 0.95 -0.22
C ASP A 275 -19.34 0.29 0.99
N ILE A 276 -20.16 -0.73 0.74
CA ILE A 276 -20.91 -1.47 1.76
C ILE A 276 -20.67 -2.97 1.70
N ILE A 277 -21.13 -3.67 2.73
CA ILE A 277 -21.26 -5.12 2.75
C ILE A 277 -22.55 -5.52 2.05
N ALA A 278 -22.44 -6.38 1.04
CA ALA A 278 -23.55 -6.84 0.22
C ALA A 278 -23.57 -8.36 0.10
N VAL A 279 -24.77 -8.92 0.01
CA VAL A 279 -25.02 -10.32 -0.34
C VAL A 279 -25.99 -10.32 -1.51
N MET A 280 -25.57 -10.82 -2.66
CA MET A 280 -26.35 -10.77 -3.91
C MET A 280 -26.37 -12.12 -4.62
N PRO A 281 -27.36 -12.39 -5.50
CA PRO A 281 -27.41 -13.63 -6.25
C PRO A 281 -26.16 -13.83 -7.11
N TRP A 282 -25.68 -15.08 -7.21
CA TRP A 282 -24.51 -15.41 -8.04
C TRP A 282 -24.66 -14.90 -9.48
N GLU A 283 -25.84 -15.05 -10.08
CA GLU A 283 -26.09 -14.61 -11.46
C GLU A 283 -25.89 -13.11 -11.65
N GLU A 284 -26.26 -12.32 -10.64
CA GLU A 284 -26.07 -10.87 -10.65
C GLU A 284 -24.60 -10.50 -10.53
N TRP A 285 -23.92 -11.05 -9.53
CA TRP A 285 -22.48 -10.84 -9.29
C TRP A 285 -21.65 -11.29 -10.50
N TRP A 286 -21.91 -12.50 -11.00
CA TRP A 286 -21.19 -13.07 -12.14
C TRP A 286 -21.46 -12.30 -13.44
N ASN A 287 -22.68 -11.82 -13.67
CA ASN A 287 -22.97 -10.97 -14.82
C ASN A 287 -22.26 -9.62 -14.73
N PHE A 288 -22.16 -9.02 -13.54
CA PHE A 288 -21.35 -7.82 -13.33
C PHE A 288 -19.89 -8.10 -13.66
N GLU A 289 -19.29 -9.13 -13.04
CA GLU A 289 -17.90 -9.50 -13.28
C GLU A 289 -17.65 -9.75 -14.76
N LEU A 290 -18.51 -10.50 -15.45
CA LEU A 290 -18.36 -10.82 -16.88
C LEU A 290 -18.47 -9.61 -17.81
N ASN A 291 -19.46 -8.74 -17.59
CA ASN A 291 -19.94 -7.82 -18.62
C ASN A 291 -19.83 -6.33 -18.25
N LYS A 292 -19.68 -6.01 -16.96
CA LYS A 292 -19.69 -4.64 -16.45
C LYS A 292 -18.37 -4.24 -15.77
N ASP A 293 -17.67 -5.19 -15.15
CA ASP A 293 -16.36 -4.89 -14.54
C ASP A 293 -15.31 -4.65 -15.63
N ASP A 294 -14.93 -3.37 -15.78
CA ASP A 294 -13.96 -2.91 -16.76
C ASP A 294 -12.51 -2.94 -16.24
N SER A 295 -12.27 -3.36 -14.99
CA SER A 295 -10.97 -3.40 -14.32
C SER A 295 -10.10 -4.63 -14.69
N ASN A 296 -10.59 -5.48 -15.60
CA ASN A 296 -10.00 -6.76 -15.99
C ASN A 296 -9.79 -7.71 -14.79
N PRO A 297 -10.89 -8.20 -14.19
CA PRO A 297 -10.83 -9.02 -13.00
C PRO A 297 -10.33 -10.44 -13.32
N HIS A 298 -9.52 -10.98 -12.41
CA HIS A 298 -9.06 -12.36 -12.38
C HIS A 298 -9.62 -13.00 -11.13
N ILE A 299 -10.32 -14.12 -11.29
CA ILE A 299 -11.10 -14.70 -10.20
C ILE A 299 -10.70 -16.17 -10.05
N ALA A 300 -10.34 -16.55 -8.82
CA ALA A 300 -10.11 -17.92 -8.43
C ALA A 300 -11.10 -18.36 -7.36
N LEU A 301 -11.76 -19.49 -7.59
CA LEU A 301 -12.56 -20.20 -6.62
C LEU A 301 -11.67 -21.18 -5.85
N LEU A 302 -11.71 -21.10 -4.53
CA LEU A 302 -10.98 -21.93 -3.57
C LEU A 302 -12.02 -22.74 -2.78
N PRO A 303 -12.29 -23.99 -3.18
CA PRO A 303 -13.23 -24.83 -2.47
C PRO A 303 -12.73 -25.16 -1.07
N LEU A 304 -13.63 -25.20 -0.08
CA LEU A 304 -13.28 -25.71 1.26
C LEU A 304 -12.91 -27.21 1.19
N HIS A 305 -11.93 -27.61 1.99
CA HIS A 305 -11.62 -29.02 2.18
C HIS A 305 -12.84 -29.77 2.75
N PRO A 306 -13.14 -31.01 2.32
CA PRO A 306 -14.32 -31.74 2.81
C PRO A 306 -14.44 -31.83 4.34
N ASP A 307 -13.31 -32.03 5.04
CA ASP A 307 -13.30 -32.09 6.52
C ASP A 307 -13.55 -30.73 7.18
N VAL A 308 -13.17 -29.64 6.52
CA VAL A 308 -13.42 -28.27 6.99
C VAL A 308 -14.89 -27.93 6.73
N ARG A 309 -15.39 -28.25 5.53
CA ARG A 309 -16.79 -28.09 5.16
C ARG A 309 -17.73 -28.88 6.08
N ALA A 310 -17.36 -30.09 6.50
CA ALA A 310 -18.16 -30.87 7.45
C ALA A 310 -18.32 -30.20 8.83
N ARG A 311 -17.40 -29.28 9.20
CA ARG A 311 -17.47 -28.49 10.43
C ARG A 311 -18.12 -27.12 10.23
N PHE A 312 -18.25 -26.67 8.99
CA PHE A 312 -18.79 -25.36 8.65
C PHE A 312 -20.29 -25.29 8.97
N ASN A 313 -20.66 -24.48 9.96
CA ASN A 313 -22.07 -24.25 10.30
C ASN A 313 -22.69 -23.25 9.32
N GLU A 314 -23.35 -23.77 8.28
CA GLU A 314 -23.99 -22.96 7.24
C GLU A 314 -25.04 -21.99 7.80
N THR A 315 -25.83 -22.40 8.80
CA THR A 315 -26.86 -21.53 9.40
C THR A 315 -26.22 -20.33 10.09
N ALA A 316 -25.18 -20.54 10.90
CA ALA A 316 -24.48 -19.46 11.60
C ALA A 316 -23.77 -18.52 10.61
N ALA A 317 -23.16 -19.07 9.56
CA ALA A 317 -22.57 -18.27 8.49
C ALA A 317 -23.60 -17.36 7.82
N TRP A 318 -24.80 -17.88 7.58
CA TRP A 318 -25.89 -17.13 6.96
C TRP A 318 -26.49 -16.06 7.87
N GLU A 319 -26.66 -16.36 9.15
CA GLU A 319 -27.07 -15.38 10.16
C GLU A 319 -26.06 -14.24 10.27
N TYR A 320 -24.76 -14.55 10.29
CA TYR A 320 -23.70 -13.54 10.28
C TYR A 320 -23.76 -12.68 9.00
N ALA A 321 -23.79 -13.31 7.82
CA ALA A 321 -23.82 -12.61 6.54
C ALA A 321 -24.99 -11.61 6.48
N VAL A 322 -26.19 -12.06 6.84
CA VAL A 322 -27.40 -11.22 6.88
C VAL A 322 -27.26 -10.08 7.89
N SER A 323 -26.67 -10.35 9.06
CA SER A 323 -26.46 -9.31 10.08
C SER A 323 -25.57 -8.17 9.62
N MET A 324 -24.71 -8.41 8.62
CA MET A 324 -23.74 -7.45 8.11
C MET A 324 -24.20 -6.68 6.85
N ILE A 325 -25.29 -7.11 6.19
CA ILE A 325 -25.78 -6.45 4.97
C ILE A 325 -26.04 -4.95 5.22
N GLY A 326 -25.54 -4.11 4.31
CA GLY A 326 -25.71 -2.66 4.33
C GLY A 326 -24.80 -1.92 5.31
N LYS A 327 -23.95 -2.63 6.07
CA LYS A 327 -22.95 -2.00 6.92
C LYS A 327 -21.78 -1.44 6.12
N PRO A 328 -21.05 -0.45 6.64
CA PRO A 328 -19.91 0.16 5.95
C PRO A 328 -18.76 -0.81 5.71
N TYR A 329 -17.98 -0.54 4.66
CA TYR A 329 -16.66 -1.15 4.46
C TYR A 329 -15.69 -0.81 5.60
N GLY A 330 -14.83 -1.77 5.96
CA GLY A 330 -13.84 -1.64 7.04
C GLY A 330 -12.65 -0.74 6.71
N TYR A 331 -12.86 0.53 6.34
CA TYR A 331 -11.76 1.46 6.12
C TYR A 331 -10.92 1.69 7.39
N HIS A 332 -11.57 1.67 8.56
CA HIS A 332 -10.94 1.85 9.87
C HIS A 332 -9.90 0.79 10.22
N ASN A 333 -10.06 -0.45 9.71
CA ASN A 333 -9.17 -1.57 10.05
C ASN A 333 -8.20 -1.96 8.92
N MET A 334 -8.53 -1.65 7.66
CA MET A 334 -7.75 -2.06 6.49
C MET A 334 -6.27 -1.61 6.54
N ILE A 335 -5.98 -0.42 7.08
CA ILE A 335 -4.58 0.03 7.17
C ILE A 335 -3.80 -0.67 8.28
N PHE A 336 -4.47 -1.09 9.35
CA PHE A 336 -3.82 -1.73 10.50
C PHE A 336 -3.58 -3.22 10.28
N SER A 337 -4.35 -3.87 9.41
CA SER A 337 -4.18 -5.29 9.07
C SER A 337 -2.84 -5.66 8.43
N TRP A 338 -2.01 -4.69 8.05
CA TRP A 338 -0.64 -4.94 7.57
C TRP A 338 0.42 -4.11 8.29
N ILE A 339 0.08 -3.24 9.25
CA ILE A 339 1.04 -2.39 9.98
C ILE A 339 1.12 -2.86 11.44
N ASP A 340 1.54 -4.10 11.63
CA ASP A 340 1.52 -4.82 12.90
C ASP A 340 2.93 -5.01 13.53
N THR A 341 3.97 -4.53 12.85
CA THR A 341 5.35 -4.51 13.36
C THR A 341 5.99 -3.12 13.21
N LEU A 342 6.94 -2.80 14.10
CA LEU A 342 7.59 -1.48 14.14
C LEU A 342 8.31 -1.11 12.83
N THR A 343 8.84 -2.09 12.09
CA THR A 343 9.66 -1.84 10.88
C THR A 343 9.49 -2.89 9.78
N GLY A 344 8.93 -4.06 10.11
CA GLY A 344 8.89 -5.23 9.24
C GLY A 344 7.74 -5.25 8.23
N ASN A 345 6.94 -4.18 8.15
CA ASN A 345 5.81 -4.11 7.22
C ASN A 345 5.97 -3.07 6.12
N TYR A 346 6.89 -2.12 6.25
CA TYR A 346 6.98 -0.98 5.34
C TYR A 346 7.94 -1.25 4.18
N PRO A 347 7.45 -1.50 2.94
CA PRO A 347 8.33 -1.62 1.80
C PRO A 347 9.13 -0.33 1.60
N PRO A 348 10.47 -0.38 1.46
CA PRO A 348 11.25 0.82 1.22
C PRO A 348 10.74 1.60 0.00
N PRO A 349 10.60 2.95 0.08
CA PRO A 349 11.12 3.85 1.11
C PRO A 349 10.15 4.15 2.28
N LEU A 350 9.03 3.42 2.42
CA LEU A 350 8.06 3.69 3.48
C LEU A 350 8.64 3.43 4.87
N ASP A 351 8.20 4.23 5.84
CA ASP A 351 8.39 4.03 7.27
C ASP A 351 7.21 4.66 8.04
N ALA A 352 7.16 4.46 9.36
CA ALA A 352 6.09 4.99 10.20
C ALA A 352 5.99 6.54 10.16
N ASN A 353 7.10 7.26 9.97
CA ASN A 353 7.09 8.72 9.83
C ASN A 353 6.46 9.15 8.50
N VAL A 354 6.73 8.41 7.43
CA VAL A 354 6.10 8.64 6.11
C VAL A 354 4.60 8.36 6.21
N VAL A 355 4.19 7.30 6.89
CA VAL A 355 2.77 7.02 7.17
C VAL A 355 2.13 8.17 7.96
N ALA A 356 2.77 8.61 9.05
CA ALA A 356 2.30 9.77 9.82
C ALA A 356 2.20 11.03 8.96
N CYS A 357 3.20 11.31 8.11
CA CYS A 357 3.17 12.45 7.20
C CYS A 357 2.01 12.37 6.19
N VAL A 358 1.75 11.19 5.62
CA VAL A 358 0.63 10.96 4.70
C VAL A 358 -0.70 11.13 5.43
N MET A 359 -0.84 10.57 6.64
CA MET A 359 -2.02 10.74 7.50
C MET A 359 -2.26 12.21 7.83
N THR A 360 -1.20 13.00 8.11
CA THR A 360 -1.33 14.43 8.35
C THR A 360 -1.74 15.19 7.09
N ILE A 361 -1.10 14.93 5.94
CA ILE A 361 -1.49 15.54 4.65
C ILE A 361 -2.98 15.28 4.37
N TRP A 362 -3.42 14.04 4.53
CA TRP A 362 -4.80 13.66 4.24
C TRP A 362 -5.80 14.26 5.24
N SER A 363 -5.45 14.29 6.53
CA SER A 363 -6.25 14.98 7.56
C SER A 363 -6.46 16.47 7.28
N GLN A 364 -5.48 17.12 6.62
CA GLN A 364 -5.58 18.54 6.25
C GLN A 364 -6.39 18.76 4.95
N ILE A 365 -6.35 17.82 4.00
CA ILE A 365 -7.01 17.96 2.68
C ILE A 365 -8.46 17.43 2.71
N GLN A 366 -8.73 16.34 3.44
CA GLN A 366 -10.03 15.67 3.54
C GLN A 366 -10.28 15.21 5.00
N PRO A 367 -10.56 16.15 5.94
CA PRO A 367 -10.67 15.85 7.36
C PRO A 367 -11.77 14.83 7.70
N ASP A 368 -12.93 14.91 7.04
CA ASP A 368 -14.06 14.01 7.29
C ASP A 368 -13.73 12.56 6.89
N TYR A 369 -12.97 12.37 5.79
CA TYR A 369 -12.54 11.05 5.34
C TYR A 369 -11.40 10.50 6.21
N ALA A 370 -10.45 11.35 6.62
CA ALA A 370 -9.37 10.97 7.54
C ALA A 370 -9.89 10.50 8.90
N ALA A 371 -10.92 11.19 9.43
CA ALA A 371 -11.57 10.80 10.68
C ALA A 371 -12.14 9.38 10.61
N ASN A 372 -12.71 9.02 9.46
CA ASN A 372 -13.28 7.70 9.18
C ASN A 372 -12.23 6.62 8.82
N MET A 373 -10.95 6.97 8.64
CA MET A 373 -9.93 5.99 8.24
C MET A 373 -9.02 5.56 9.39
N TRP A 374 -8.68 6.46 10.32
CA TRP A 374 -7.72 6.12 11.38
C TRP A 374 -7.96 6.78 12.73
N ASN A 375 -8.61 7.95 12.82
CA ASN A 375 -8.69 8.66 14.12
C ASN A 375 -9.42 7.84 15.19
N GLU A 376 -10.58 7.28 14.86
CA GLU A 376 -11.33 6.47 15.83
C GLU A 376 -10.57 5.17 16.17
N ALA A 377 -9.93 4.55 15.19
CA ALA A 377 -9.12 3.34 15.37
C ALA A 377 -7.89 3.57 16.27
N LEU A 378 -7.21 4.70 16.12
CA LEU A 378 -6.10 5.11 16.99
C LEU A 378 -6.58 5.40 18.41
N ASN A 379 -7.74 6.05 18.55
CA ASN A 379 -8.36 6.29 19.85
C ASN A 379 -8.72 4.99 20.57
N LYS A 380 -9.27 4.00 19.86
CA LYS A 380 -9.58 2.67 20.43
C LYS A 380 -8.33 1.98 20.96
N ARG A 381 -7.24 1.97 20.18
CA ARG A 381 -5.93 1.44 20.59
C ARG A 381 -5.38 2.14 21.83
N LEU A 382 -5.57 3.45 21.93
CA LEU A 382 -5.23 4.23 23.13
C LEU A 382 -6.22 4.08 24.30
N GLY A 383 -7.40 3.51 24.10
CA GLY A 383 -8.49 3.58 25.08
C GLY A 383 -8.99 5.00 25.34
N THR A 384 -8.89 5.91 24.37
CA THR A 384 -9.41 7.29 24.40
C THR A 384 -10.61 7.44 23.47
N LYS A 385 -11.23 8.63 23.44
CA LYS A 385 -12.32 8.96 22.53
C LYS A 385 -12.21 10.41 22.07
N GLY A 386 -12.43 10.64 20.78
CA GLY A 386 -12.57 11.98 20.20
C GLY A 386 -11.30 12.81 20.14
N LEU A 387 -10.12 12.20 20.34
CA LEU A 387 -8.85 12.88 20.10
C LEU A 387 -8.58 12.96 18.60
N ASP A 388 -8.14 14.11 18.11
CA ASP A 388 -7.59 14.21 16.76
C ASP A 388 -6.16 13.61 16.68
N LEU A 389 -5.60 13.48 15.46
CA LEU A 389 -4.28 12.86 15.27
C LEU A 389 -3.17 13.55 16.10
N PRO A 390 -3.06 14.89 16.13
CA PRO A 390 -2.11 15.55 17.03
C PRO A 390 -2.31 15.24 18.52
N GLU A 391 -3.55 15.24 19.00
CA GLU A 391 -3.88 14.92 20.38
C GLU A 391 -3.55 13.45 20.73
N VAL A 392 -3.79 12.52 19.80
CA VAL A 392 -3.38 11.12 19.88
C VAL A 392 -1.87 11.03 20.07
N LEU A 393 -1.08 11.71 19.23
CA LEU A 393 0.39 11.67 19.31
C LEU A 393 0.91 12.21 20.65
N VAL A 394 0.32 13.30 21.14
CA VAL A 394 0.65 13.87 22.46
C VAL A 394 0.27 12.91 23.60
N GLU A 395 -0.87 12.22 23.49
CA GLU A 395 -1.35 11.29 24.51
C GLU A 395 -0.51 9.99 24.55
N VAL A 396 -0.09 9.48 23.39
CA VAL A 396 0.88 8.38 23.27
C VAL A 396 2.16 8.70 24.05
N GLU A 397 2.74 9.88 23.80
CA GLU A 397 3.98 10.31 24.43
C GLU A 397 3.82 10.48 25.95
N LYS A 398 2.71 11.08 26.41
CA LYS A 398 2.40 11.20 27.86
C LYS A 398 2.36 9.85 28.56
N ARG A 399 2.03 8.78 27.85
CA ARG A 399 1.98 7.41 28.36
C ARG A 399 3.33 6.68 28.24
N GLY A 400 4.36 7.35 27.74
CA GLY A 400 5.70 6.78 27.57
C GLY A 400 5.79 5.75 26.44
N SER A 401 4.89 5.82 25.47
CA SER A 401 4.86 4.98 24.26
C SER A 401 5.23 5.83 23.04
N SER A 402 5.46 5.17 21.91
CA SER A 402 5.69 5.80 20.61
C SER A 402 4.54 5.58 19.63
N PHE A 403 4.47 6.37 18.55
CA PHE A 403 3.39 6.24 17.57
C PHE A 403 3.47 4.92 16.82
N ASP A 404 4.66 4.46 16.48
CA ASP A 404 4.92 3.13 15.91
C ASP A 404 4.44 2.01 16.85
N GLU A 405 4.72 2.09 18.16
CA GLU A 405 4.16 1.13 19.12
C GLU A 405 2.63 1.17 19.18
N LEU A 406 2.01 2.35 19.08
CA LEU A 406 0.56 2.47 19.02
C LEU A 406 -0.02 1.73 17.81
N LEU A 407 0.61 1.86 16.64
CA LEU A 407 0.15 1.19 15.41
C LEU A 407 0.19 -0.34 15.54
N THR A 408 1.12 -0.90 16.32
CA THR A 408 1.24 -2.36 16.55
C THR A 408 0.20 -2.95 17.51
N ILE A 409 -0.70 -2.15 18.09
CA ILE A 409 -1.79 -2.68 18.91
C ILE A 409 -2.81 -3.35 17.97
N PRO A 410 -3.09 -4.65 18.13
CA PRO A 410 -3.98 -5.37 17.22
C PRO A 410 -5.39 -4.80 17.21
N GLU A 411 -5.97 -4.66 16.02
CA GLU A 411 -7.40 -4.48 15.84
C GLU A 411 -8.16 -5.64 16.52
N GLN A 412 -9.34 -5.35 17.06
CA GLN A 412 -10.18 -6.37 17.67
C GLN A 412 -11.46 -6.53 16.84
N ASP A 413 -11.85 -7.78 16.59
CA ASP A 413 -13.03 -8.10 15.77
C ASP A 413 -14.36 -7.57 16.37
N ASP A 414 -14.37 -7.29 17.69
CA ASP A 414 -15.54 -6.77 18.40
C ASP A 414 -15.60 -5.24 18.46
N TRP A 415 -14.61 -4.54 17.89
CA TRP A 415 -14.61 -3.08 17.84
C TRP A 415 -15.70 -2.57 16.90
N VAL A 416 -16.54 -1.69 17.44
CA VAL A 416 -17.60 -1.00 16.70
C VAL A 416 -17.28 0.48 16.61
N TYR A 417 -17.32 1.02 15.41
CA TYR A 417 -17.01 2.41 15.10
C TYR A 417 -18.27 3.29 15.12
N SER A 418 -18.10 4.60 15.02
CA SER A 418 -19.19 5.58 15.06
C SER A 418 -20.17 5.46 13.89
N ASP A 419 -19.70 4.97 12.74
CA ASP A 419 -20.49 4.61 11.56
C ASP A 419 -21.07 3.17 11.63
N GLY A 420 -20.78 2.44 12.71
CA GLY A 420 -21.34 1.13 13.02
C GLY A 420 -20.29 0.02 13.02
N LYS A 421 -20.78 -1.23 12.98
CA LYS A 421 -19.90 -2.38 12.77
C LYS A 421 -19.50 -2.38 11.29
N SER A 422 -18.23 -2.57 11.01
CA SER A 422 -17.68 -2.58 9.65
C SER A 422 -16.65 -3.71 9.53
N ALA A 423 -16.40 -4.17 8.31
CA ALA A 423 -15.42 -5.22 8.06
C ALA A 423 -14.81 -5.01 6.67
N SER A 424 -13.49 -5.20 6.53
CA SER A 424 -12.84 -5.25 5.22
C SER A 424 -13.33 -6.47 4.42
N CYS A 425 -12.99 -6.54 3.13
CA CYS A 425 -13.35 -7.66 2.25
C CYS A 425 -13.00 -9.01 2.89
N ILE A 426 -11.81 -9.12 3.48
CA ILE A 426 -11.36 -10.37 4.07
C ILE A 426 -11.84 -10.59 5.50
N ALA A 427 -11.88 -9.54 6.33
CA ALA A 427 -12.38 -9.66 7.70
C ALA A 427 -13.84 -10.14 7.71
N PHE A 428 -14.67 -9.67 6.78
CA PHE A 428 -16.05 -10.15 6.62
C PHE A 428 -16.13 -11.67 6.44
N ILE A 429 -15.27 -12.24 5.59
CA ILE A 429 -15.29 -13.68 5.31
C ILE A 429 -14.74 -14.48 6.50
N LEU A 430 -13.64 -14.01 7.10
CA LEU A 430 -13.02 -14.73 8.20
C LEU A 430 -13.82 -14.63 9.51
N GLU A 431 -14.51 -13.52 9.76
CA GLU A 431 -15.47 -13.42 10.86
C GLU A 431 -16.63 -14.39 10.63
N MET A 432 -17.13 -14.51 9.39
CA MET A 432 -18.13 -15.54 9.05
C MET A 432 -17.60 -16.95 9.30
N TYR A 433 -16.34 -17.22 8.96
CA TYR A 433 -15.70 -18.51 9.25
C TYR A 433 -15.55 -18.76 10.76
N LYS A 434 -15.29 -17.72 11.56
CA LYS A 434 -15.29 -17.80 13.02
C LYS A 434 -16.68 -18.16 13.56
N GLU A 435 -17.72 -17.45 13.15
CA GLU A 435 -19.11 -17.75 13.53
C GLU A 435 -19.57 -19.14 13.06
N ALA A 436 -19.05 -19.60 11.92
CA ALA A 436 -19.30 -20.93 11.40
C ALA A 436 -18.50 -22.05 12.10
N GLY A 437 -17.65 -21.72 13.08
CA GLY A 437 -16.89 -22.68 13.89
C GLY A 437 -15.57 -23.17 13.29
N LEU A 438 -15.07 -22.55 12.20
CA LEU A 438 -13.86 -23.03 11.54
C LEU A 438 -12.57 -22.76 12.33
N PHE A 439 -12.59 -21.76 13.21
CA PHE A 439 -11.46 -21.39 14.08
C PHE A 439 -11.52 -22.06 15.47
N ASP A 440 -12.50 -22.91 15.76
CA ASP A 440 -12.59 -23.56 17.06
C ASP A 440 -11.43 -24.55 17.31
N PRO A 441 -10.89 -24.62 18.54
CA PRO A 441 -11.33 -23.91 19.76
C PRO A 441 -10.62 -22.55 20.01
N ILE A 442 -9.84 -22.05 19.05
CA ILE A 442 -8.98 -20.87 19.21
C ILE A 442 -9.64 -19.56 18.79
N ALA A 443 -10.92 -19.58 18.39
CA ALA A 443 -11.63 -18.44 17.80
C ALA A 443 -11.55 -17.16 18.64
N SER A 444 -11.55 -17.27 19.98
CA SER A 444 -11.42 -16.12 20.90
C SER A 444 -10.02 -15.52 20.99
N SER A 445 -9.01 -16.22 20.46
CA SER A 445 -7.59 -15.80 20.48
C SER A 445 -7.05 -15.39 19.11
N VAL A 446 -7.92 -15.28 18.10
CA VAL A 446 -7.55 -14.89 16.74
C VAL A 446 -8.36 -13.65 16.38
N GLN A 447 -7.69 -12.55 16.06
CA GLN A 447 -8.33 -11.35 15.52
C GLN A 447 -8.23 -11.39 14.00
N VAL A 448 -9.32 -11.71 13.32
CA VAL A 448 -9.30 -11.85 11.85
C VAL A 448 -9.29 -10.50 11.13
N THR A 449 -9.57 -9.42 11.85
CA THR A 449 -9.33 -8.05 11.42
C THR A 449 -7.85 -7.74 11.15
N GLU A 450 -6.92 -8.53 11.71
CA GLU A 450 -5.48 -8.43 11.45
C GLU A 450 -5.02 -9.22 10.22
N PHE A 451 -5.93 -9.92 9.52
CA PHE A 451 -5.54 -10.76 8.39
C PHE A 451 -5.52 -9.95 7.10
N THR A 452 -4.45 -10.09 6.32
CA THR A 452 -4.44 -9.68 4.92
C THR A 452 -5.11 -10.75 4.03
N ILE A 453 -5.39 -10.41 2.77
CA ILE A 453 -5.89 -11.37 1.78
C ILE A 453 -4.93 -12.56 1.63
N LYS A 454 -3.61 -12.32 1.74
CA LYS A 454 -2.61 -13.40 1.72
C LYS A 454 -2.84 -14.36 2.87
N ASP A 455 -2.97 -13.83 4.07
CA ASP A 455 -3.09 -14.66 5.27
C ASP A 455 -4.33 -15.55 5.25
N ALA A 456 -5.39 -15.11 4.56
CA ALA A 456 -6.57 -15.91 4.36
C ALA A 456 -6.36 -17.09 3.40
N TYR A 457 -5.84 -16.87 2.19
CA TYR A 457 -5.72 -17.96 1.21
C TYR A 457 -4.60 -18.95 1.57
N ILE A 458 -3.68 -18.60 2.48
CA ILE A 458 -2.69 -19.55 3.00
C ILE A 458 -3.25 -20.46 4.09
N LEU A 459 -4.39 -20.14 4.71
CA LEU A 459 -5.04 -21.01 5.69
C LEU A 459 -5.29 -22.37 5.07
N ASN A 460 -5.01 -23.44 5.82
CA ASN A 460 -5.15 -24.81 5.36
C ASN A 460 -6.62 -25.30 5.30
N PHE A 461 -7.55 -24.38 5.02
CA PHE A 461 -8.99 -24.60 4.99
C PHE A 461 -9.49 -25.15 3.67
N PHE A 462 -8.69 -25.01 2.61
CA PHE A 462 -9.13 -25.25 1.24
C PHE A 462 -8.75 -26.65 0.74
N GLU A 463 -9.28 -27.03 -0.41
CA GLU A 463 -8.97 -28.30 -1.05
C GLU A 463 -7.48 -28.40 -1.42
N ASN A 464 -6.86 -29.55 -1.16
CA ASN A 464 -5.45 -29.84 -1.47
C ASN A 464 -5.29 -31.06 -2.41
N ASN A 465 -6.37 -31.77 -2.71
CA ASN A 465 -6.43 -32.88 -3.64
C ASN A 465 -7.12 -32.45 -4.93
N SER A 466 -6.33 -32.28 -5.99
CA SER A 466 -6.80 -31.87 -7.31
C SER A 466 -7.86 -32.81 -7.92
N SER A 467 -7.94 -34.06 -7.46
CA SER A 467 -8.93 -35.05 -7.94
C SER A 467 -10.34 -34.78 -7.41
N ARG A 468 -10.47 -33.98 -6.34
CA ARG A 468 -11.76 -33.58 -5.75
C ARG A 468 -12.25 -32.23 -6.26
N LEU A 469 -11.41 -31.47 -6.97
CA LEU A 469 -11.83 -30.23 -7.60
C LEU A 469 -12.93 -30.50 -8.65
N PRO A 470 -13.81 -29.52 -8.91
CA PRO A 470 -14.83 -29.64 -9.94
C PRO A 470 -14.25 -30.04 -11.30
N LYS A 471 -14.98 -30.80 -12.12
CA LYS A 471 -14.44 -31.32 -13.40
C LYS A 471 -14.06 -30.22 -14.39
N TRP A 472 -14.73 -29.08 -14.35
CA TRP A 472 -14.43 -27.91 -15.16
C TRP A 472 -13.21 -27.13 -14.65
N CYS A 473 -12.71 -27.43 -13.44
CA CYS A 473 -11.56 -26.77 -12.86
C CYS A 473 -10.29 -27.09 -13.65
N ASN A 474 -9.52 -26.06 -13.99
CA ASN A 474 -8.34 -26.16 -14.86
C ASN A 474 -8.63 -26.68 -16.28
N ASP A 475 -9.90 -26.80 -16.69
CA ASP A 475 -10.23 -27.20 -18.05
C ASP A 475 -9.81 -26.09 -19.04
N GLY A 476 -9.09 -26.47 -20.09
CA GLY A 476 -8.57 -25.52 -21.09
C GLY A 476 -7.28 -24.75 -20.72
N ASP A 477 -6.67 -24.98 -19.54
CA ASP A 477 -5.34 -24.43 -19.20
C ASP A 477 -4.25 -25.52 -19.24
N THR A 478 -3.08 -25.15 -19.75
CA THR A 478 -1.89 -26.02 -19.76
C THR A 478 -1.26 -26.19 -18.38
N VAL A 479 -1.54 -25.27 -17.45
CA VAL A 479 -1.04 -25.30 -16.08
C VAL A 479 -2.18 -25.64 -15.15
N LYS A 480 -1.99 -26.68 -14.32
CA LYS A 480 -2.96 -27.09 -13.31
C LYS A 480 -2.66 -26.37 -12.00
N LEU A 481 -3.57 -25.50 -11.59
CA LEU A 481 -3.54 -24.85 -10.28
C LEU A 481 -4.21 -25.77 -9.23
N PRO A 482 -3.85 -25.67 -7.94
CA PRO A 482 -4.47 -26.45 -6.88
C PRO A 482 -5.89 -25.95 -6.51
N TYR A 483 -6.35 -24.89 -7.16
CA TYR A 483 -7.67 -24.27 -7.06
C TYR A 483 -8.18 -23.92 -8.47
N CYS A 484 -9.38 -23.32 -8.57
CA CYS A 484 -10.05 -23.14 -9.86
C CYS A 484 -10.05 -21.68 -10.29
N GLN A 485 -9.17 -21.29 -11.22
CA GLN A 485 -9.23 -19.96 -11.81
C GLN A 485 -10.34 -19.85 -12.87
N ILE A 486 -11.47 -19.29 -12.46
CA ILE A 486 -12.70 -19.22 -13.26
C ILE A 486 -12.75 -18.06 -14.26
N LYS A 487 -11.99 -16.98 -14.01
CA LYS A 487 -11.90 -15.84 -14.92
C LYS A 487 -10.49 -15.23 -14.96
N GLY A 488 -10.12 -14.66 -16.10
CA GLY A 488 -9.06 -13.67 -16.23
C GLY A 488 -7.95 -14.07 -17.21
N LYS A 489 -7.34 -13.06 -17.82
CA LYS A 489 -6.28 -13.17 -18.83
C LYS A 489 -4.96 -13.69 -18.26
N TYR A 490 -4.59 -13.24 -17.07
CA TYR A 490 -3.35 -13.59 -16.38
C TYR A 490 -3.58 -14.73 -15.39
N ARG A 491 -2.57 -15.55 -15.16
CA ARG A 491 -2.60 -16.60 -14.15
C ARG A 491 -2.57 -15.94 -12.78
N LEU A 492 -3.59 -16.23 -11.97
CA LEU A 492 -3.67 -15.79 -10.59
C LEU A 492 -2.98 -16.84 -9.71
N GLU A 493 -1.69 -16.63 -9.47
CA GLU A 493 -0.93 -17.42 -8.51
C GLU A 493 -1.26 -16.96 -7.08
N LEU A 494 -1.42 -17.90 -6.14
CA LEU A 494 -1.68 -17.64 -4.73
C LEU A 494 -0.52 -18.21 -3.90
N PRO A 495 0.56 -17.43 -3.67
CA PRO A 495 1.78 -17.92 -3.02
C PRO A 495 1.55 -18.44 -1.61
N GLY A 496 1.90 -19.71 -1.36
CA GLY A 496 1.67 -20.34 -0.05
C GLY A 496 0.24 -20.81 0.18
N TYR A 497 -0.58 -20.86 -0.88
CA TYR A 497 -1.94 -21.39 -0.85
C TYR A 497 -2.06 -22.65 0.02
N ASN A 498 -2.98 -22.61 0.97
CA ASN A 498 -3.43 -23.79 1.73
C ASN A 498 -2.30 -24.52 2.49
N THR A 499 -1.38 -23.77 3.10
CA THR A 499 -0.19 -24.34 3.79
C THR A 499 -0.20 -24.16 5.31
N MET A 500 -1.02 -23.26 5.85
CA MET A 500 -0.91 -22.78 7.23
C MET A 500 -2.08 -23.25 8.10
N PRO A 501 -1.85 -24.07 9.14
CA PRO A 501 -2.86 -24.32 10.16
C PRO A 501 -3.08 -23.05 11.01
N PRO A 502 -4.33 -22.71 11.38
CA PRO A 502 -4.60 -21.64 12.33
C PRO A 502 -3.97 -21.92 13.71
N TYR A 503 -3.52 -20.88 14.40
CA TYR A 503 -3.08 -20.90 15.80
C TYR A 503 -3.37 -19.56 16.48
N SER A 504 -3.30 -19.53 17.81
CA SER A 504 -3.60 -18.35 18.61
C SER A 504 -2.66 -17.18 18.32
N HIS A 505 -3.20 -15.96 18.29
CA HIS A 505 -2.48 -14.71 18.02
C HIS A 505 -1.79 -14.66 16.64
N MET A 506 -2.29 -15.45 15.69
CA MET A 506 -1.82 -15.46 14.30
C MET A 506 -2.02 -14.08 13.65
N ASN A 507 -0.99 -13.60 12.95
CA ASN A 507 -0.98 -12.32 12.21
C ASN A 507 -1.05 -11.03 13.03
N GLU A 508 -0.84 -11.08 14.35
CA GLU A 508 -0.78 -9.85 15.16
C GLU A 508 0.60 -9.17 15.12
N ARG A 509 1.64 -9.82 14.56
CA ARG A 509 3.06 -9.39 14.57
C ARG A 509 3.86 -9.92 13.38
N CYS A 510 3.24 -9.97 12.21
CA CYS A 510 3.71 -10.57 10.99
C CYS A 510 4.34 -9.58 9.99
N PRO A 511 5.66 -9.62 9.78
CA PRO A 511 6.29 -8.77 8.77
C PRO A 511 5.87 -9.16 7.35
N SER A 512 5.70 -8.16 6.49
CA SER A 512 5.26 -8.29 5.09
C SER A 512 6.23 -7.66 4.08
N LEU A 513 7.53 -7.59 4.37
CA LEU A 513 8.49 -6.94 3.46
C LEU A 513 8.68 -7.68 2.10
N PRO A 514 8.56 -6.98 0.97
CA PRO A 514 8.95 -7.50 -0.35
C PRO A 514 10.46 -7.73 -0.48
N PRO A 515 10.88 -8.52 -1.48
CA PRO A 515 10.05 -9.33 -2.38
C PRO A 515 9.72 -10.71 -1.81
N LYS A 516 10.31 -11.07 -0.66
CA LYS A 516 10.22 -12.43 -0.11
C LYS A 516 8.98 -12.66 0.74
N TYR A 517 8.45 -11.59 1.36
CA TYR A 517 7.32 -11.67 2.27
C TYR A 517 7.49 -12.79 3.31
N SER A 518 8.68 -12.80 3.93
CA SER A 518 9.10 -13.85 4.85
C SER A 518 8.24 -13.82 6.10
N ARG A 519 7.67 -14.97 6.45
CA ARG A 519 6.79 -15.15 7.60
C ARG A 519 7.53 -15.91 8.71
N PRO A 520 8.01 -15.25 9.79
CA PRO A 520 8.68 -15.91 10.90
C PRO A 520 7.74 -16.84 11.67
N ASN A 521 8.29 -17.81 12.40
CA ASN A 521 7.48 -18.69 13.25
C ASN A 521 6.82 -17.89 14.38
N GLY A 522 5.51 -18.06 14.58
CA GLY A 522 4.76 -17.46 15.69
C GLY A 522 4.35 -16.01 15.46
N CYS A 523 4.72 -15.45 14.31
CA CYS A 523 3.81 -14.62 13.55
C CYS A 523 2.79 -15.61 12.97
#